data_AF-A0A158APN6-F1
#
_entry.id   AF-A0A158APN6-F1
#
_cell.length_a   1.000
_cell.length_b   1.000
_cell.length_c   1.000
_cell.angle_alpha   90.00
_cell.angle_beta   90.00
_cell.angle_gamma   90.00
#
_symmetry.space_group_name_H-M   'P 1'
#
loop_
_entity.id
_entity.type
_entity.pdbx_description
1 polymer ?
#
loop_
_entity_poly.entity_id
_entity_poly.type
_entity_poly.pdbx_seq_one_letter_code
_entity_poly.pdbx_strand_id
1 'polypeptide(L)'
;MHITFADESPVYDGDDLAVHFAALVDGEPVVCSITAEALEDHFGAKSPREEDTLDAFANGAARIRAVCAEALDENGGQPVVLRSGLFRVAGLEPE
;
A
#
# COMPACT_ATOMS: atom_id res chain seq x y z
N MET A 1 16.65 7.65 1.91
CA MET A 1 15.93 7.91 3.19
C MET A 1 15.91 6.64 4.04
N HIS A 2 15.75 6.70 5.37
CA HIS A 2 15.50 5.48 6.15
C HIS A 2 14.00 5.25 6.29
N ILE A 3 13.47 4.35 5.47
CA ILE A 3 12.04 4.01 5.47
C ILE A 3 11.85 2.67 6.16
N THR A 4 11.00 2.66 7.19
CA THR A 4 10.49 1.44 7.82
C THR A 4 8.96 1.49 7.86
N PHE A 5 8.31 0.44 8.36
CA PHE A 5 6.85 0.37 8.44
C PHE A 5 6.45 0.07 9.86
N ALA A 6 5.42 0.76 10.35
CA ALA A 6 4.88 0.50 11.66
C ALA A 6 4.19 -0.87 11.69
N ASP A 7 4.18 -1.50 12.86
CA ASP A 7 3.43 -2.74 13.12
C ASP A 7 1.94 -2.47 13.41
N GLU A 8 1.49 -1.23 13.24
CA GLU A 8 0.07 -0.89 13.40
C GLU A 8 -0.78 -1.59 12.34
N SER A 9 -1.98 -1.99 12.76
CA SER A 9 -2.93 -2.63 11.87
C SER A 9 -3.37 -1.65 10.78
N PRO A 10 -3.38 -2.08 9.50
CA PRO A 10 -3.93 -1.27 8.43
C PRO A 10 -5.44 -1.03 8.66
N VAL A 11 -5.94 0.11 8.20
CA VAL A 11 -7.33 0.53 8.37
C VAL A 11 -7.98 0.69 7.00
N TYR A 12 -9.10 0.01 6.78
CA TYR A 12 -9.90 0.20 5.58
C TYR A 12 -10.77 1.46 5.70
N ASP A 13 -10.74 2.29 4.66
CA ASP A 13 -11.61 3.45 4.48
C ASP A 13 -12.60 3.15 3.35
N GLY A 14 -13.89 3.05 3.71
CA GLY A 14 -14.96 2.73 2.78
C GLY A 14 -15.42 3.90 1.91
N ASP A 15 -15.08 5.14 2.27
CA ASP A 15 -15.39 6.34 1.47
C ASP A 15 -14.35 6.51 0.35
N ASP A 16 -13.06 6.28 0.63
CA ASP A 16 -11.97 6.34 -0.36
C ASP A 16 -11.77 5.00 -1.11
N LEU A 17 -12.38 3.92 -0.61
CA LEU A 17 -12.12 2.53 -1.06
C LEU A 17 -10.61 2.23 -1.04
N ALA A 18 -9.98 2.44 0.11
CA ALA A 18 -8.55 2.29 0.28
C ALA A 18 -8.20 1.68 1.63
N VAL A 19 -7.00 1.10 1.71
CA VAL A 19 -6.41 0.62 2.96
C VAL A 19 -5.27 1.56 3.34
N HIS A 20 -5.38 2.18 4.51
CA HIS A 20 -4.38 3.06 5.10
C HIS A 20 -3.40 2.28 5.97
N PHE A 21 -2.13 2.65 5.92
CA PHE A 21 -1.07 2.06 6.73
C PHE A 21 0.05 3.08 6.96
N ALA A 22 0.79 2.94 8.06
CA ALA A 22 1.87 3.87 8.38
C ALA A 22 3.25 3.35 7.93
N ALA A 23 3.97 4.22 7.24
CA ALA A 23 5.41 4.17 7.11
C ALA A 23 6.06 5.06 8.17
N LEU A 24 7.32 4.80 8.47
CA LEU A 24 8.18 5.67 9.26
C LEU A 24 9.30 6.16 8.34
N VAL A 25 9.32 7.46 8.08
CA VAL A 25 10.32 8.13 7.26
C VAL A 25 11.29 8.85 8.18
N ASP A 26 12.53 8.37 8.26
CA ASP A 26 13.54 8.85 9.21
C ASP A 26 13.03 8.89 10.66
N GLY A 27 12.09 7.98 10.99
CA GLY A 27 11.45 7.85 12.29
C GLY A 27 10.14 8.64 12.45
N GLU A 28 9.76 9.48 11.49
CA GLU A 28 8.50 10.24 11.51
C GLU A 28 7.37 9.47 10.82
N PRO A 29 6.16 9.39 11.42
CA PRO A 29 5.06 8.66 10.83
C PRO A 29 4.48 9.36 9.59
N VAL A 30 4.37 8.60 8.50
CA VAL A 30 3.78 9.02 7.24
C VAL A 30 2.68 8.03 6.86
N VAL A 31 1.43 8.51 6.85
CA VAL A 31 0.28 7.69 6.48
C VAL A 31 0.22 7.57 4.97
N CYS A 32 0.31 6.35 4.47
CA CYS A 32 0.16 6.00 3.06
C CYS A 32 -1.14 5.21 2.88
N SER A 33 -1.58 5.06 1.64
CA SER A 33 -2.72 4.21 1.32
C SER A 33 -2.48 3.39 0.06
N ILE A 34 -3.22 2.28 -0.06
CA ILE A 34 -3.35 1.50 -1.28
C ILE A 34 -4.83 1.37 -1.63
N THR A 35 -5.18 1.64 -2.88
CA THR A 35 -6.57 1.57 -3.34
C THR A 35 -7.06 0.13 -3.42
N ALA A 36 -8.35 -0.10 -3.15
CA ALA A 36 -9.01 -1.39 -3.34
C ALA A 36 -8.81 -1.94 -4.77
N GLU A 37 -8.88 -1.07 -5.79
CA GLU A 37 -8.59 -1.44 -7.19
C GLU A 37 -7.21 -2.09 -7.34
N ALA A 38 -6.18 -1.52 -6.72
CA ALA A 38 -4.83 -2.07 -6.79
C ALA A 38 -4.72 -3.42 -6.06
N LEU A 39 -5.43 -3.57 -4.94
CA LEU A 39 -5.52 -4.83 -4.20
C LEU A 39 -6.21 -5.93 -5.02
N GLU A 40 -7.25 -5.57 -5.78
CA GLU A 40 -7.97 -6.49 -6.68
C GLU A 40 -7.10 -6.91 -7.86
N ASP A 41 -6.48 -5.95 -8.56
CA ASP A 41 -5.66 -6.21 -9.75
C ASP A 41 -4.38 -7.01 -9.45
N HIS A 42 -3.72 -6.75 -8.32
CA HIS A 42 -2.33 -7.20 -8.08
C HIS A 42 -2.13 -8.11 -6.88
N PHE A 43 -3.09 -8.15 -5.95
CA PHE A 43 -2.94 -8.81 -4.66
C PHE A 43 -4.07 -9.79 -4.34
N GLY A 44 -5.00 -10.00 -5.30
CA GLY A 44 -6.03 -11.03 -5.22
C GLY A 44 -7.20 -10.71 -4.29
N ALA A 45 -7.45 -9.44 -3.98
CA ALA A 45 -8.71 -9.06 -3.33
C ALA A 45 -9.88 -9.48 -4.22
N LYS A 46 -10.87 -10.18 -3.66
CA LYS A 46 -12.01 -10.70 -4.44
C LYS A 46 -13.09 -9.65 -4.69
N SER A 47 -13.08 -8.59 -3.90
CA SER A 47 -14.00 -7.47 -4.00
C SER A 47 -13.41 -6.25 -3.27
N PRO A 48 -13.94 -5.04 -3.46
CA PRO A 48 -13.46 -3.85 -2.77
C PRO A 48 -13.95 -3.77 -1.32
N ARG A 49 -14.46 -4.86 -0.72
CA ARG A 49 -14.94 -4.86 0.66
C ARG A 49 -13.78 -4.92 1.65
N GLU A 50 -14.02 -4.42 2.85
CA GLU A 50 -13.05 -4.39 3.96
C GLU A 50 -12.34 -5.74 4.17
N GLU A 51 -13.09 -6.82 4.32
CA GLU A 51 -12.52 -8.16 4.57
C GLU A 51 -11.56 -8.60 3.46
N ASP A 52 -12.02 -8.57 2.20
CA ASP A 52 -11.23 -9.00 1.04
C ASP A 52 -9.98 -8.12 0.83
N THR A 53 -10.10 -6.81 1.07
CA THR A 53 -9.00 -5.85 0.88
C THR A 53 -7.95 -5.93 1.99
N LEU A 54 -8.37 -6.08 3.25
CA LEU A 54 -7.44 -6.28 4.37
C LEU A 54 -6.72 -7.63 4.29
N ASP A 55 -7.40 -8.70 3.89
CA ASP A 55 -6.77 -10.01 3.65
C ASP A 55 -5.74 -9.91 2.51
N ALA A 56 -6.09 -9.29 1.38
CA ALA A 56 -5.17 -9.09 0.27
C ALA A 56 -3.97 -8.23 0.67
N PHE A 57 -4.19 -7.17 1.46
CA PHE A 57 -3.12 -6.34 2.00
C PHE A 57 -2.17 -7.16 2.87
N ALA A 58 -2.70 -7.96 3.80
CA ALA A 58 -1.89 -8.77 4.70
C ALA A 58 -1.03 -9.80 3.93
N ASN A 59 -1.61 -10.49 2.94
CA ASN A 59 -0.91 -11.44 2.10
C ASN A 59 0.14 -10.76 1.19
N GLY A 60 -0.14 -9.54 0.73
CA GLY A 60 0.72 -8.75 -0.15
C GLY A 60 1.70 -7.80 0.57
N ALA A 61 1.72 -7.76 1.90
CA ALA A 61 2.32 -6.68 2.68
C ALA A 61 3.79 -6.41 2.33
N ALA A 62 4.59 -7.47 2.11
CA ALA A 62 6.00 -7.31 1.75
C ALA A 62 6.19 -6.54 0.43
N ARG A 63 5.41 -6.87 -0.60
CA ARG A 63 5.48 -6.23 -1.93
C ARG A 63 4.86 -4.83 -1.91
N ILE A 64 3.74 -4.65 -1.20
CA ILE A 64 3.13 -3.32 -1.02
C ILE A 64 4.11 -2.36 -0.34
N ARG A 65 4.76 -2.81 0.74
CA ARG A 65 5.77 -2.04 1.48
C ARG A 65 7.00 -1.71 0.61
N ALA A 66 7.47 -2.64 -0.22
CA ALA A 66 8.59 -2.39 -1.12
C ALA A 66 8.29 -1.26 -2.12
N VAL A 67 7.13 -1.31 -2.79
CA VAL A 67 6.70 -0.24 -3.73
C VAL A 67 6.44 1.07 -2.99
N CYS A 68 5.86 1.02 -1.79
CA CYS A 68 5.67 2.20 -0.95
C CYS A 68 7.00 2.88 -0.61
N ALA A 69 8.01 2.10 -0.22
CA ALA A 69 9.31 2.62 0.15
C ALA A 69 10.02 3.28 -1.05
N GLU A 70 9.94 2.68 -2.24
CA GLU A 70 10.47 3.29 -3.46
C GLU A 70 9.76 4.62 -3.77
N ALA A 71 8.43 4.62 -3.76
CA ALA A 71 7.65 5.82 -4.06
C ALA A 71 7.86 6.95 -3.03
N LEU A 72 8.05 6.60 -1.75
CA LEU A 72 8.41 7.53 -0.69
C LEU A 72 9.81 8.11 -0.93
N ASP A 73 10.82 7.28 -1.27
CA ASP A 73 12.18 7.76 -1.54
C ASP A 73 12.21 8.70 -2.75
N GLU A 74 11.46 8.39 -3.81
CA GLU A 74 11.36 9.22 -5.01
C GLU A 74 10.62 10.55 -4.77
N ASN A 75 9.62 10.58 -3.90
CA ASN A 75 8.81 11.77 -3.64
C ASN A 75 9.31 12.60 -2.44
N GLY A 76 10.43 12.22 -1.82
CA GLY A 76 11.00 12.93 -0.67
C GLY A 76 10.24 12.71 0.65
N GLY A 77 9.59 11.56 0.82
CA GLY A 77 8.98 11.14 2.07
C GLY A 77 7.54 11.64 2.27
N GLN A 78 6.90 12.13 1.21
CA GLN A 78 5.54 12.62 1.25
C GLN A 78 4.52 11.47 1.22
N PRO A 79 3.34 11.61 1.86
CA PRO A 79 2.27 10.61 1.80
C PRO A 79 2.01 10.13 0.37
N VAL A 80 1.88 8.82 0.20
CA VAL A 80 1.70 8.20 -1.13
C VAL A 80 0.40 7.41 -1.19
N VAL A 81 -0.24 7.45 -2.35
CA VAL A 81 -1.39 6.60 -2.70
C VAL A 81 -0.95 5.60 -3.75
N LEU A 82 -0.87 4.34 -3.36
CA LEU A 82 -0.51 3.22 -4.21
C LEU A 82 -1.72 2.81 -5.05
N ARG A 83 -1.69 3.18 -6.33
CA ARG A 83 -2.70 2.81 -7.34
C ARG A 83 -2.19 1.70 -8.24
N SER A 84 -3.09 1.01 -8.94
CA SER A 84 -2.75 -0.14 -9.81
C SER A 84 -1.62 0.18 -10.81
N GLY A 85 -1.58 1.41 -11.34
CA GLY A 85 -0.52 1.87 -12.25
C GLY A 85 0.91 1.80 -11.69
N LEU A 86 1.11 2.04 -10.38
CA LEU A 86 2.44 1.98 -9.75
C LEU A 86 3.02 0.55 -9.78
N PHE A 87 2.17 -0.45 -9.56
CA PHE A 87 2.59 -1.85 -9.58
C PHE A 87 2.93 -2.34 -11.00
N ARG A 88 2.27 -1.79 -12.02
CA ARG A 88 2.57 -2.12 -13.42
C ARG A 88 3.92 -1.57 -13.87
N VAL A 89 4.24 -0.32 -13.52
CA VAL A 89 5.52 0.32 -13.93
C VAL A 89 6.72 -0.24 -13.17
N ALA A 90 6.50 -0.73 -11.95
CA ALA A 90 7.51 -1.47 -11.21
C ALA A 90 7.86 -2.83 -11.86
N GLY A 91 7.21 -3.21 -12.98
CA GLY A 91 7.46 -4.46 -13.70
C GLY A 91 6.89 -5.69 -12.99
N LEU A 92 5.87 -5.49 -12.15
CA LEU A 92 5.31 -6.52 -11.29
C LEU A 92 3.96 -6.99 -11.85
N GLU A 93 3.99 -7.89 -12.83
CA GLU A 93 2.78 -8.59 -13.30
C GLU A 93 2.33 -9.61 -12.23
N PRO A 94 1.01 -9.80 -12.02
CA PRO A 94 0.52 -10.88 -11.17
C PRO A 94 0.87 -12.23 -11.80
N GLU A 95 1.40 -13.17 -10.99
CA GLU A 95 1.67 -14.56 -11.39
C GLU A 95 0.39 -15.35 -11.69
#